data_AF-A0AA92U2H6-F1
#
_entry.id   AF-A0AA92U2H6-F1
#
_cell.length_a   1.000
_cell.length_b   1.000
_cell.length_c   1.000
_cell.angle_alpha   90.00
_cell.angle_beta   90.00
_cell.angle_gamma   90.00
#
_symmetry.space_group_name_H-M   'P 1'
#
loop_
_entity.id
_entity.type
_entity.pdbx_description
1 polymer ?
#
loop_
_entity_poly.entity_id
_entity_poly.type
_entity_poly.pdbx_seq_one_letter_code
_entity_poly.pdbx_strand_id
1 'polypeptide(L)' 'YATRKFDEKKGMEIGMAKGMAKGMEKEKLATARRLLSMGLSDEQVSTATELPLEEIQKLKE' A
#
# COMPACT_ATOMS: atom_id res chain seq x y z
N TYR A 1 -8.85 -38.83 8.79
CA TYR A 1 -9.39 -37.47 8.98
C TYR A 1 -8.30 -36.57 9.56
N ALA A 2 -7.44 -35.98 8.72
CA ALA A 2 -6.37 -35.07 9.21
C ALA A 2 -5.92 -34.03 8.17
N THR A 3 -6.68 -33.79 7.10
CA THR A 3 -6.26 -32.91 6.00
C THR A 3 -6.86 -31.50 6.07
N ARG A 4 -8.04 -31.32 6.68
CA ARG A 4 -8.76 -30.03 6.65
C ARG A 4 -8.17 -28.93 7.55
N LYS A 5 -7.42 -29.25 8.60
CA LYS A 5 -6.87 -28.23 9.53
C LYS A 5 -5.62 -27.52 9.00
N PHE A 6 -4.93 -28.09 8.01
CA PHE A 6 -3.73 -27.46 7.43
C PHE A 6 -4.07 -26.41 6.37
N ASP A 7 -5.17 -26.59 5.64
CA ASP A 7 -5.59 -25.66 4.58
C ASP A 7 -6.13 -24.33 5.13
N GLU A 8 -6.84 -24.35 6.27
CA GLU A 8 -7.36 -23.11 6.88
C GLU A 8 -6.24 -22.19 7.39
N LYS A 9 -5.20 -22.75 8.02
CA LYS A 9 -4.04 -21.95 8.49
C LYS A 9 -3.32 -21.28 7.32
N LYS A 10 -3.05 -22.02 6.24
CA LYS A 10 -2.42 -21.46 5.03
C LYS A 10 -3.31 -20.42 4.34
N GLY A 11 -4.61 -20.68 4.25
CA GLY A 11 -5.57 -19.72 3.67
C GLY A 11 -5.61 -18.40 4.45
N MET A 12 -5.57 -18.47 5.77
CA MET A 12 -5.58 -17.28 6.65
C MET A 12 -4.27 -16.49 6.57
N GLU A 13 -3.11 -17.14 6.58
CA GLU A 13 -1.81 -16.48 6.41
C GLU A 13 -1.69 -15.79 5.05
N ILE A 14 -2.08 -16.46 3.96
CA ILE A 14 -2.05 -15.88 2.62
C ILE A 14 -3.04 -14.71 2.50
N GLY A 15 -4.22 -14.83 3.10
CA GLY A 15 -5.21 -13.76 3.15
C GLY A 15 -4.72 -12.54 3.92
N MET A 16 -4.10 -12.76 5.07
CA MET A 16 -3.55 -11.69 5.91
C MET A 16 -2.34 -11.02 5.26
N ALA A 17 -1.40 -11.78 4.69
CA ALA A 17 -0.25 -11.23 3.98
C ALA A 17 -0.67 -10.39 2.75
N LYS A 18 -1.63 -10.89 1.95
CA LYS A 18 -2.18 -10.13 0.81
C LYS A 18 -2.96 -8.90 1.26
N GLY A 19 -3.71 -8.99 2.35
CA GLY A 19 -4.44 -7.87 2.94
C GLY A 19 -3.50 -6.79 3.45
N MET A 20 -2.43 -7.18 4.14
CA MET A 20 -1.43 -6.27 4.70
C MET A 20 -0.61 -5.60 3.59
N ALA A 21 -0.18 -6.33 2.56
CA ALA A 21 0.51 -5.75 1.42
C ALA A 21 -0.35 -4.71 0.68
N LYS A 22 -1.63 -5.04 0.41
CA LYS A 22 -2.59 -4.09 -0.19
C LYS A 22 -2.90 -2.91 0.71
N GLY A 23 -2.89 -3.10 2.03
CA GLY A 23 -3.09 -2.03 3.02
C GLY A 23 -1.94 -1.03 2.99
N MET A 24 -0.71 -1.52 3.07
CA MET A 24 0.49 -0.67 3.06
C MET A 24 0.61 0.17 1.78
N GLU A 25 0.35 -0.43 0.61
CA GLU A 25 0.40 0.30 -0.66
C GLU A 25 -0.68 1.39 -0.73
N LYS A 26 -1.91 1.08 -0.30
CA LYS A 26 -3.00 2.07 -0.22
C LYS A 26 -2.68 3.21 0.75
N GLU A 27 -2.06 2.92 1.90
CA GLU A 27 -1.67 3.94 2.86
C GLU A 27 -0.60 4.88 2.32
N LYS A 28 0.41 4.36 1.59
CA LYS A 28 1.42 5.19 0.92
C LYS A 28 0.77 6.13 -0.11
N LEU A 29 -0.13 5.61 -0.95
CA LEU A 29 -0.85 6.42 -1.95
C LEU A 29 -1.79 7.45 -1.31
N ALA A 30 -2.51 7.08 -0.25
CA ALA A 30 -3.38 8.00 0.48
C ALA A 30 -2.59 9.12 1.16
N THR A 31 -1.42 8.78 1.73
CA THR A 31 -0.50 9.75 2.31
C THR A 31 0.03 10.70 1.24
N ALA A 32 0.45 10.17 0.09
CA ALA A 32 0.94 10.98 -1.03
C ALA A 32 -0.13 11.96 -1.54
N ARG A 33 -1.37 11.48 -1.75
CA ARG A 33 -2.51 12.34 -2.13
C ARG A 33 -2.76 13.44 -1.10
N ARG A 34 -2.73 13.12 0.20
CA ARG A 34 -2.92 14.10 1.28
C ARG A 34 -1.84 15.19 1.26
N LEU A 35 -0.57 14.80 1.10
CA LEU A 35 0.55 15.75 1.05
C LEU A 35 0.47 16.65 -0.19
N LEU A 36 0.10 16.10 -1.35
CA LEU A 36 -0.17 16.88 -2.56
C LEU A 36 -1.31 17.88 -2.36
N SER A 37 -2.42 17.47 -1.72
CA SER A 37 -3.53 18.36 -1.38
C SER A 37 -3.14 19.47 -0.39
N MET A 38 -2.08 19.26 0.40
CA MET A 38 -1.51 20.29 1.28
C MET A 38 -0.57 21.27 0.55
N GLY A 39 -0.31 21.06 -0.74
CA GLY A 39 0.54 21.93 -1.56
C GLY A 39 2.04 21.59 -1.50
N LEU A 40 2.42 20.40 -1.04
CA LEU A 40 3.82 19.96 -1.10
C LEU A 40 4.25 19.63 -2.54
N SER A 41 5.56 19.75 -2.80
CA SER A 41 6.13 19.39 -4.11
C SER A 41 6.25 17.87 -4.28
N ASP A 42 6.28 17.40 -5.52
CA ASP A 42 6.34 15.97 -5.85
C ASP A 42 7.58 15.30 -5.27
N GLU A 43 8.70 16.02 -5.21
CA GLU A 43 9.94 15.56 -4.58
C GLU A 43 9.81 15.37 -3.06
N GLN A 44 9.11 16.29 -2.38
CA GLN A 44 8.85 16.18 -0.96
C GLN A 44 7.90 15.03 -0.66
N VAL A 45 6.86 14.88 -1.48
CA VAL A 45 5.92 13.75 -1.37
C VAL A 45 6.64 12.42 -1.63
N SER A 46 7.50 12.36 -2.65
CA SER A 46 8.32 11.19 -3.00
C SER A 46 9.19 10.75 -1.85
N THR A 47 9.87 11.70 -1.22
CA THR A 47 10.71 11.46 -0.06
C THR A 47 9.89 10.99 1.16
N ALA A 48 8.72 11.59 1.39
CA ALA A 48 7.88 11.27 2.55
C ALA A 48 7.17 9.91 2.44
N THR A 49 6.80 9.47 1.24
CA THR A 49 6.08 8.20 1.03
C THR A 49 6.97 7.09 0.47
N GLU A 50 8.22 7.40 0.17
CA GLU A 50 9.17 6.53 -0.54
C GLU A 50 8.58 5.99 -1.85
N LEU A 51 7.76 6.82 -2.52
CA LEU A 51 7.16 6.50 -3.80
C LEU A 51 7.94 7.21 -4.89
N PRO A 52 8.16 6.57 -6.05
CA PRO A 52 8.81 7.24 -7.17
C PRO A 52 7.96 8.43 -7.65
N LEU A 53 8.63 9.45 -8.19
CA LEU A 53 7.98 10.65 -8.74
C LEU A 53 6.91 10.31 -9.78
N GLU A 54 7.14 9.27 -10.58
CA GLU A 54 6.19 8.80 -11.58
C GLU A 54 4.86 8.35 -10.97
N GLU A 55 4.89 7.63 -9.84
CA GLU A 55 3.68 7.24 -9.12
C GLU A 55 2.96 8.47 -8.54
N ILE A 56 3.71 9.46 -8.07
CA ILE A 56 3.13 10.69 -7.52
C ILE A 56 2.47 11.54 -8.62
N GLN A 57 3.07 11.60 -9.80
CA GLN A 57 2.47 12.27 -10.95
C GLN A 57 1.16 11.60 -11.38
N LYS A 58 1.09 10.26 -11.37
CA LYS A 58 -0.16 9.51 -11.62
C LYS A 58 -1.26 9.80 -10.60
N LEU A 59 -0.93 10.28 -9.39
CA LEU A 59 -1.92 10.64 -8.37
C LEU A 59 -2.59 11.99 -8.61
N LYS A 60 -1.98 12.85 -9.44
CA LYS A 60 -2.50 14.17 -9.83
C LYS A 60 -3.45 14.12 -11.02
N GLU A 61 -3.35 13.09 -11.84
CA GLU A 61 -4.29 12.78 -12.93
C GLU A 61 -5.67 12.41 -12.34
#